data_AF-A0A957R4N8-F1
#
_entry.id   AF-A0A957R4N8-F1
#
_cell.length_a   1.000
_cell.length_b   1.000
_cell.length_c   1.000
_cell.angle_alpha   90.00
_cell.angle_beta   90.00
_cell.angle_gamma   90.00
#
_symmetry.space_group_name_H-M   'P 1'
#
loop_
_entity.id
_entity.type
_entity.pdbx_description
1 polymer ?
#
loop_
_entity_poly.entity_id
_entity_poly.type
_entity_poly.pdbx_seq_one_letter_code
_entity_poly.pdbx_strand_id
1 'polypeptide(L)' 'VTDPLFGLAVPTTCPNVPDELLVPKSTWADGAAYDKQALKLAQLFNKNFEKYKAGSSEAIINAGPQV' A
#
# COMPACT_ATOMS: atom_id res chain seq x y z
N VAL A 1 -9.79 -7.85 2.62
CA VAL A 1 -8.58 -8.51 2.06
C VAL A 1 -7.35 -7.72 2.49
N THR A 2 -6.16 -8.31 2.52
CA THR A 2 -4.93 -7.58 2.89
C THR A 2 -4.19 -7.16 1.64
N ASP A 3 -3.80 -5.89 1.54
CA ASP A 3 -2.92 -5.40 0.49
C ASP A 3 -1.53 -6.04 0.64
N PRO A 4 -0.98 -6.68 -0.42
CA PRO A 4 0.26 -7.44 -0.29
C PRO A 4 1.52 -6.56 -0.15
N LEU A 5 1.46 -5.30 -0.58
CA LEU A 5 2.60 -4.39 -0.59
C LEU A 5 2.61 -3.50 0.66
N PHE A 6 1.45 -3.01 1.08
CA PHE A 6 1.30 -2.08 2.20
C PHE A 6 0.79 -2.74 3.49
N GLY A 7 0.35 -4.00 3.43
CA GLY A 7 -0.18 -4.72 4.60
C GLY A 7 -1.51 -4.18 5.13
N LEU A 8 -2.18 -3.30 4.38
CA LEU A 8 -3.42 -2.64 4.79
C LEU A 8 -4.62 -3.59 4.70
N ALA A 9 -5.51 -3.54 5.68
CA ALA A 9 -6.80 -4.20 5.59
C ALA A 9 -7.74 -3.39 4.68
N VAL A 10 -7.95 -3.90 3.48
CA VAL A 10 -8.83 -3.30 2.47
C VAL A 10 -10.25 -3.87 2.62
N PRO A 11 -11.28 -3.03 2.83
CA PRO A 11 -12.66 -3.48 2.86
C PRO A 11 -13.08 -3.99 1.48
N THR A 12 -13.87 -5.06 1.45
CA THR A 12 -14.37 -5.64 0.19
C THR A 12 -15.71 -5.06 -0.25
N THR A 13 -16.44 -4.42 0.68
CA THR A 13 -17.72 -3.77 0.42
C THR A 13 -17.87 -2.55 1.33
N CYS A 14 -18.63 -1.56 0.87
CA CYS A 14 -19.00 -0.38 1.68
C CYS A 14 -20.35 0.17 1.20
N PRO A 15 -21.32 0.44 2.10
CA PRO A 15 -22.63 0.96 1.69
C PRO A 15 -22.52 2.23 0.83
N ASN A 16 -23.22 2.24 -0.30
CA ASN A 16 -23.24 3.33 -1.27
C ASN A 16 -21.89 3.62 -1.97
N VAL A 17 -20.94 2.67 -1.93
CA VAL A 17 -19.67 2.76 -2.65
C VAL A 17 -19.56 1.57 -3.60
N PRO A 18 -19.31 1.78 -4.91
CA PRO A 18 -19.04 0.69 -5.84
C PRO A 18 -17.81 -0.12 -5.42
N ASP A 19 -17.94 -1.45 -5.41
CA ASP A 19 -16.88 -2.35 -4.94
C ASP A 19 -15.60 -2.22 -5.80
N GLU A 20 -15.71 -1.90 -7.09
CA GLU A 20 -14.53 -1.70 -7.95
C GLU A 20 -13.64 -0.53 -7.52
N LEU A 21 -14.17 0.45 -6.80
CA LEU A 21 -13.38 1.59 -6.30
C LEU A 21 -12.57 1.24 -5.05
N LEU A 22 -12.97 0.18 -4.34
CA LEU A 22 -12.31 -0.27 -3.11
C LEU A 22 -10.99 -1.00 -3.40
N VAL A 23 -10.82 -1.50 -4.63
CA VAL A 23 -9.59 -2.14 -5.11
C VAL A 23 -8.94 -1.19 -6.12
N PRO A 24 -7.94 -0.37 -5.71
CA PRO A 24 -7.40 0.69 -6.56
C PRO A 24 -6.90 0.19 -7.92
N LYS A 25 -6.33 -1.02 -7.98
CA LYS A 25 -5.91 -1.66 -9.22
C LYS A 25 -7.03 -1.79 -10.26
N SER A 26 -8.27 -2.02 -9.82
CA SER A 26 -9.44 -2.15 -10.70
C SER A 26 -9.84 -0.83 -11.35
N THR A 27 -9.35 0.31 -10.84
CA THR A 27 -9.59 1.64 -11.41
C THR A 27 -8.57 2.04 -12.49
N TRP A 28 -7.55 1.23 -12.71
CA TRP A 28 -6.50 1.47 -13.71
C TRP A 28 -6.79 0.70 -14.98
N ALA A 29 -6.64 1.37 -16.13
CA ALA A 29 -6.76 0.71 -17.44
C ALA A 29 -5.68 -0.36 -17.66
N ASP A 30 -4.51 -0.19 -17.03
CA ASP A 30 -3.39 -1.13 -17.07
C ASP A 30 -3.00 -1.53 -15.64
N GLY A 31 -3.34 -2.77 -15.26
CA GLY A 31 -3.01 -3.32 -13.96
C GLY A 31 -1.51 -3.52 -13.71
N ALA A 32 -0.70 -3.73 -14.76
CA ALA A 32 0.74 -3.84 -14.63
C ALA A 32 1.39 -2.47 -14.40
N ALA A 33 0.85 -1.42 -15.02
CA ALA A 33 1.24 -0.04 -14.73
C ALA A 33 0.94 0.34 -13.27
N TYR A 34 -0.22 -0.10 -12.74
CA TYR A 34 -0.55 0.04 -11.32
C TYR A 34 0.48 -0.65 -10.43
N ASP A 35 0.79 -1.93 -10.70
CA ASP A 35 1.75 -2.70 -9.89
C ASP A 35 3.13 -2.02 -9.85
N LYS A 36 3.61 -1.53 -11.01
CA LYS A 36 4.87 -0.77 -11.09
C LYS A 36 4.83 0.52 -10.28
N GLN A 37 3.71 1.24 -10.31
CA GLN A 37 3.55 2.49 -9.58
C GLN A 37 3.41 2.26 -8.08
N ALA A 38 2.70 1.21 -7.66
CA ALA A 38 2.58 0.80 -6.27
C ALA A 38 3.96 0.43 -5.70
N LEU A 39 4.73 -0.39 -6.44
CA LEU A 39 6.11 -0.76 -6.06
C LEU A 39 7.00 0.47 -5.90
N LYS A 40 6.94 1.42 -6.85
CA LYS A 40 7.68 2.67 -6.76
C LYS A 40 7.28 3.47 -5.52
N LEU A 41 5.99 3.54 -5.20
CA LEU A 41 5.51 4.24 -4.01
C LEU A 41 6.03 3.59 -2.72
N ALA A 42 5.98 2.27 -2.61
CA ALA A 42 6.52 1.53 -1.48
C ALA A 42 8.02 1.82 -1.26
N GLN A 43 8.82 1.82 -2.34
CA GLN A 43 10.23 2.20 -2.28
C GLN A 43 10.45 3.63 -1.78
N LEU A 44 9.60 4.58 -2.22
CA LEU A 44 9.67 5.98 -1.77
C LEU A 44 9.34 6.11 -0.28
N PHE A 45 8.35 5.37 0.22
CA PHE A 45 8.03 5.31 1.65
C PHE A 45 9.21 4.78 2.46
N ASN A 46 9.79 3.64 2.07
CA ASN A 46 10.94 3.05 2.77
C ASN A 46 12.15 3.99 2.76
N LYS A 47 12.48 4.56 1.61
CA LYS A 47 13.57 5.54 1.48
C LYS A 47 13.36 6.77 2.37
N ASN A 48 12.14 7.28 2.46
CA ASN A 48 11.85 8.41 3.33
C ASN A 48 11.95 8.02 4.81
N PHE A 49 11.50 6.81 5.16
CA PHE A 49 11.43 6.35 6.54
C PHE A 49 12.80 6.07 7.18
N GLU A 50 13.84 5.82 6.39
CA GLU A 50 15.21 5.64 6.91
C GLU A 50 15.66 6.79 7.83
N LYS A 51 15.18 8.01 7.62
CA LYS A 51 15.46 9.18 8.48
C LYS A 51 14.92 9.05 9.92
N TYR A 52 13.88 8.25 10.10
CA TYR A 52 13.13 8.13 11.36
C TYR A 52 13.34 6.77 12.04
N LYS A 53 14.03 5.83 11.37
CA LYS A 53 14.22 4.45 11.81
C LYS A 53 14.85 4.34 13.20
N ALA A 54 15.86 5.17 13.48
CA ALA A 54 16.55 5.17 14.77
C ALA A 54 15.66 5.62 15.96
N GLY A 55 14.61 6.39 15.69
CA GLY A 55 13.67 6.89 16.70
C GLY A 55 12.36 6.10 16.76
N SER A 56 12.24 5.01 16.01
CA SER A 56 11.00 4.26 15.85
C SER A 56 11.08 2.90 16.53
N SER A 57 9.96 2.43 17.08
CA SER A 57 9.89 1.08 17.63
C SER A 57 9.92 0.03 16.51
N GLU A 58 10.28 -1.21 16.85
CA GLU A 58 10.23 -2.33 15.91
C GLU A 58 8.84 -2.51 15.29
N ALA A 59 7.78 -2.27 16.07
CA ALA A 59 6.40 -2.33 15.56
C ALA A 59 6.16 -1.33 14.42
N ILE A 60 6.71 -0.11 14.51
CA ILE A 60 6.58 0.90 13.45
C ILE A 60 7.47 0.54 12.26
N ILE A 61 8.70 0.09 12.50
CA ILE A 61 9.63 -0.32 11.43
C ILE A 61 9.03 -1.46 10.62
N ASN A 62 8.43 -2.45 11.28
CA ASN A 62 7.86 -3.64 10.65
C ASN A 62 6.49 -3.40 10.00
N ALA A 63 5.83 -2.28 10.28
CA ALA A 63 4.57 -1.89 9.65
C ALA A 63 4.74 -1.23 8.27
N GLY A 64 5.98 -1.02 7.82
CA GLY A 64 6.27 -0.41 6.52
C GLY A 64 5.91 -1.30 5.32
N PRO A 65 5.89 -0.72 4.11
CA PRO A 65 5.69 -1.48 2.88
C PRO A 65 6.72 -2.59 2.67
N GLN A 66 6.24 -3.74 2.19
CA GLN A 66 7.04 -4.92 1.86
C GLN A 66 7.50 -4.80 0.40
N VAL A 67 8.82 -4.71 0.18
CA VAL A 67 9.44 -4.49 -1.14
C VAL A 67 10.63 -5.39 -1.33
#